data_AF-A0A4Q5WCQ8-F1
#
_entry.id   AF-A0A4Q5WCQ8-F1
#
_cell.length_a   1.000
_cell.length_b   1.000
_cell.length_c   1.000
_cell.angle_alpha   90.00
_cell.angle_beta   90.00
_cell.angle_gamma   90.00
#
_symmetry.space_group_name_H-M   'P 1'
#
loop_
_entity.id
_entity.type
_entity.pdbx_description
1 polymer ?
#
loop_
_entity_poly.entity_id
_entity_poly.type
_entity_poly.pdbx_seq_one_letter_code
_entity_poly.pdbx_strand_id
1 'polypeptide(L)'
;KVGADWKIMIPDGRIGDSGKILIFDPPRRLSMTWQNEFVPDMKAEGHSTCTYDLEPAGTAVKLTVTHEIDKPDSKLIGGVSQGWPHLLASLKSLLETGESLVESRNWPEGV
;
A
#
# COMPACT_ATOMS: atom_id res chain seq x y z
N LYS A 1 -15.43 -4.13 -2.77
CA LYS A 1 -16.57 -4.08 -1.79
C LYS A 1 -16.11 -4.68 -0.47
N VAL A 2 -16.72 -4.30 0.65
CA VAL A 2 -16.39 -4.85 1.98
C VAL A 2 -16.41 -6.38 1.96
N GLY A 3 -15.44 -7.00 2.62
CA GLY A 3 -15.24 -8.45 2.72
C GLY A 3 -14.56 -9.09 1.50
N ALA A 4 -14.38 -8.36 0.39
CA ALA A 4 -13.70 -8.91 -0.78
C ALA A 4 -12.21 -9.11 -0.53
N ASP A 5 -11.66 -10.18 -1.11
CA ASP A 5 -10.22 -10.43 -1.15
C ASP A 5 -9.53 -9.48 -2.15
N TRP A 6 -8.31 -9.07 -1.80
CA TRP A 6 -7.40 -8.37 -2.70
C TRP A 6 -6.01 -9.00 -2.63
N LYS A 7 -5.24 -8.85 -3.71
CA LYS A 7 -3.85 -9.30 -3.79
C LYS A 7 -3.05 -8.42 -4.74
N ILE A 8 -1.79 -8.20 -4.42
CA ILE A 8 -0.78 -7.65 -5.32
C ILE A 8 0.05 -8.82 -5.85
N MET A 9 0.18 -8.90 -7.16
CA MET A 9 0.99 -9.91 -7.83
C MET A 9 2.37 -9.30 -8.15
N ILE A 10 3.43 -10.05 -7.89
CA ILE A 10 4.78 -9.67 -8.31
C ILE A 10 5.06 -10.26 -9.71
N PRO A 11 6.09 -9.79 -10.46
CA PRO A 11 6.27 -10.15 -11.87
C PRO A 11 6.42 -11.65 -12.16
N ASP A 12 6.91 -12.42 -11.20
CA ASP A 12 7.09 -13.87 -11.33
C ASP A 12 5.80 -14.68 -11.09
N GLY A 13 4.68 -14.01 -10.81
CA GLY A 13 3.37 -14.64 -10.59
C GLY A 13 3.07 -15.05 -9.15
N ARG A 14 4.00 -14.85 -8.20
CA ARG A 14 3.72 -15.01 -6.76
C ARG A 14 2.88 -13.84 -6.25
N ILE A 15 2.24 -14.07 -5.10
CA ILE A 15 1.55 -13.02 -4.35
C ILE A 15 2.60 -12.27 -3.52
N GLY A 16 2.66 -10.95 -3.68
CA GLY A 16 3.53 -10.07 -2.89
C GLY A 16 2.87 -9.67 -1.57
N ASP A 17 1.62 -9.21 -1.66
CA ASP A 17 0.80 -8.83 -0.51
C ASP A 17 -0.65 -9.24 -0.76
N SER A 18 -1.38 -9.52 0.32
CA SER A 18 -2.78 -9.96 0.27
C SER A 18 -3.59 -9.35 1.41
N GLY A 19 -4.92 -9.42 1.29
CA GLY A 19 -5.80 -9.09 2.40
C GLY A 19 -7.28 -9.02 2.02
N LYS A 20 -8.06 -8.39 2.88
CA LYS A 20 -9.52 -8.22 2.77
C LYS A 20 -9.92 -6.77 2.95
N ILE A 21 -10.90 -6.33 2.18
CA ILE A 21 -11.46 -4.97 2.30
C ILE A 21 -12.29 -4.86 3.59
N LEU A 22 -11.90 -3.95 4.48
CA LEU A 22 -12.57 -3.65 5.75
C LEU A 22 -13.60 -2.52 5.58
N ILE A 23 -13.20 -1.41 4.94
CA ILE A 23 -14.06 -0.25 4.67
C ILE A 23 -14.00 0.04 3.16
N PHE A 24 -15.16 0.30 2.56
CA PHE A 24 -15.28 0.71 1.16
C PHE A 24 -16.32 1.84 1.05
N ASP A 25 -15.86 3.08 1.23
CA ASP A 25 -16.69 4.30 1.18
C ASP A 25 -16.18 5.22 0.06
N PRO A 26 -16.54 4.96 -1.21
CA PRO A 26 -16.06 5.77 -2.33
C PRO A 26 -16.71 7.17 -2.35
N PRO A 27 -15.96 8.25 -2.68
CA PRO A 27 -14.53 8.28 -2.98
C PRO A 27 -13.66 8.61 -1.75
N ARG A 28 -14.18 8.51 -0.52
CA ARG A 28 -13.59 9.13 0.68
C ARG A 28 -12.59 8.23 1.42
N ARG A 29 -12.92 6.96 1.61
CA ARG A 29 -12.12 6.07 2.47
C ARG A 29 -12.10 4.63 1.97
N LEU A 30 -10.92 4.04 2.03
CA LEU A 30 -10.67 2.62 1.81
C LEU A 30 -9.80 2.10 2.95
N SER A 31 -10.23 1.06 3.65
CA SER A 31 -9.42 0.38 4.65
C SER A 31 -9.39 -1.11 4.34
N MET A 32 -8.24 -1.74 4.51
CA MET A 32 -8.04 -3.15 4.19
C MET A 32 -7.06 -3.79 5.16
N THR A 33 -7.25 -5.07 5.44
CA THR A 33 -6.18 -5.86 6.05
C THR A 33 -5.05 -6.00 5.04
N TRP A 34 -3.84 -6.16 5.54
CA TRP A 34 -2.64 -6.30 4.74
C TRP A 34 -1.75 -7.38 5.35
N GLN A 35 -1.36 -8.35 4.55
CA GLN A 35 -0.39 -9.36 4.91
C GLN A 35 0.67 -9.40 3.81
N ASN A 36 1.93 -9.25 4.21
CA ASN A 36 3.04 -9.50 3.30
C ASN A 36 3.18 -11.00 3.08
N GLU A 37 3.20 -11.43 1.82
CA GLU A 37 3.23 -12.83 1.42
C GLU A 37 4.63 -13.29 1.00
N PHE A 38 5.54 -12.32 0.82
CA PHE A 38 6.82 -12.51 0.16
C PHE A 38 8.01 -12.58 1.14
N VAL A 39 8.04 -11.75 2.19
CA VAL A 39 9.10 -11.69 3.21
C VAL A 39 8.67 -12.49 4.45
N PRO A 40 9.32 -13.64 4.78
CA PRO A 40 8.87 -14.53 5.86
C PRO A 40 8.73 -13.85 7.22
N ASP A 41 9.68 -12.98 7.56
CA ASP A 41 9.70 -12.25 8.83
C ASP A 41 8.55 -11.25 8.96
N MET A 42 8.15 -10.60 7.86
CA MET A 42 7.01 -9.68 7.84
C MET A 42 5.70 -10.47 7.83
N LYS A 43 5.63 -11.56 7.07
CA LYS A 43 4.47 -12.47 7.04
C LYS A 43 4.14 -13.04 8.42
N ALA A 44 5.18 -13.37 9.20
CA ALA A 44 5.04 -13.89 10.56
C ALA A 44 4.45 -12.88 11.55
N GLU A 45 4.44 -11.58 11.23
CA GLU A 45 3.79 -10.57 12.07
C GLU A 45 2.27 -10.56 11.93
N GLY A 46 1.73 -11.26 10.92
CA GLY A 46 0.30 -11.38 10.69
C GLY A 46 -0.27 -10.22 9.87
N HIS A 47 -1.54 -9.91 10.12
CA HIS A 47 -2.27 -8.88 9.38
C HIS A 47 -2.11 -7.51 10.04
N SER A 48 -1.64 -6.54 9.26
CA SER A 48 -1.76 -5.11 9.56
C SER A 48 -3.02 -4.53 8.92
N THR A 49 -3.27 -3.24 9.19
CA THR A 49 -4.32 -2.46 8.54
C THR A 49 -3.69 -1.34 7.72
N CYS A 50 -4.12 -1.18 6.48
CA CYS A 50 -3.78 -0.06 5.62
C CYS A 50 -5.05 0.72 5.28
N THR A 51 -5.05 2.01 5.58
CA THR A 51 -6.18 2.92 5.37
C THR A 51 -5.77 4.09 4.49
N TYR A 52 -6.55 4.34 3.45
CA TYR A 52 -6.48 5.54 2.62
C TYR A 52 -7.64 6.46 2.96
N ASP A 53 -7.30 7.71 3.23
CA ASP A 53 -8.24 8.81 3.42
C ASP A 53 -8.04 9.87 2.34
N LEU A 54 -9.12 10.23 1.68
CA LEU A 54 -9.15 11.26 0.65
C LEU A 54 -10.01 12.44 1.12
N GLU A 55 -9.36 13.59 1.27
CA GLU A 55 -9.99 14.83 1.71
C GLU A 55 -9.84 15.90 0.63
N PRO A 56 -10.91 16.65 0.29
CA PRO A 56 -10.77 17.83 -0.57
C PRO A 56 -9.80 18.85 0.04
N ALA A 57 -8.88 19.36 -0.76
CA ALA A 57 -7.86 20.34 -0.34
C ALA A 57 -7.74 21.44 -1.40
N GLY A 58 -8.72 22.36 -1.42
CA GLY A 58 -8.80 23.40 -2.45
C GLY A 58 -9.01 22.80 -3.84
N THR A 59 -8.10 23.05 -4.77
CA THR A 59 -8.10 22.45 -6.11
C THR A 59 -7.41 21.08 -6.17
N ALA A 60 -6.91 20.59 -5.03
CA ALA A 60 -6.21 19.32 -4.90
C ALA A 60 -6.98 18.35 -3.98
N VAL A 61 -6.44 17.14 -3.84
CA VAL A 61 -6.90 16.14 -2.87
C VAL A 61 -5.74 15.82 -1.94
N LYS A 62 -6.00 15.84 -0.63
CA LYS A 62 -5.09 15.31 0.37
C LYS A 62 -5.33 13.81 0.48
N LEU A 63 -4.31 13.03 0.17
CA LEU A 63 -4.27 11.59 0.45
C LEU A 63 -3.48 11.37 1.74
N THR A 64 -4.12 10.76 2.74
CA THR A 64 -3.44 10.25 3.94
C THR A 64 -3.41 8.73 3.87
N VAL A 65 -2.23 8.13 4.01
CA VAL A 65 -2.05 6.68 4.14
C VAL A 65 -1.65 6.38 5.57
N THR A 66 -2.47 5.59 6.27
CA THR A 66 -2.16 5.08 7.60
C THR A 66 -1.97 3.58 7.51
N HIS A 67 -0.75 3.11 7.76
CA HIS A 67 -0.44 1.68 7.80
C HIS A 67 0.03 1.34 9.20
N GLU A 68 -0.73 0.49 9.90
CA GLU A 68 -0.56 0.22 11.33
C GLU A 68 -0.77 -1.24 11.68
N ILE A 69 -0.14 -1.67 12.77
CA ILE A 69 -0.28 -3.01 13.35
C ILE A 69 -0.21 -2.86 14.87
N ASP A 70 -0.97 -3.68 15.60
CA ASP A 70 -0.91 -3.73 17.06
C ASP A 70 0.31 -4.54 17.54
N LYS A 71 1.49 -4.07 17.18
CA LYS A 71 2.77 -4.68 17.51
C LYS A 71 3.89 -3.63 17.58
N PRO A 72 4.64 -3.55 18.69
CA PRO A 72 5.82 -2.67 18.76
C PRO A 72 6.92 -3.19 17.82
N ASP A 73 7.76 -2.27 17.34
CA ASP A 73 8.95 -2.56 16.52
C ASP A 73 8.69 -3.49 15.32
N SER A 74 7.53 -3.32 14.68
CA SER A 74 7.11 -4.15 13.54
C SER A 74 8.07 -4.01 12.36
N LYS A 75 8.59 -5.16 11.90
CA LYS A 75 9.40 -5.25 10.68
C LYS A 75 8.59 -4.85 9.44
N LEU A 76 7.30 -5.23 9.40
CA LEU A 76 6.39 -4.85 8.34
C LEU A 76 6.22 -3.32 8.28
N ILE A 77 5.89 -2.67 9.41
CA ILE A 77 5.73 -1.22 9.47
C ILE A 77 7.04 -0.51 9.10
N GLY A 78 8.18 -0.98 9.61
CA GLY A 78 9.49 -0.47 9.24
C GLY A 78 9.73 -0.51 7.72
N GLY A 79 9.42 -1.64 7.07
CA GLY A 79 9.54 -1.82 5.62
C GLY A 79 8.62 -0.91 4.82
N VAL A 80 7.32 -0.93 5.10
CA VAL A 80 6.34 -0.11 4.34
C VAL A 80 6.53 1.38 4.56
N SER A 81 7.05 1.81 5.72
CA SER A 81 7.37 3.23 5.98
C SER A 81 8.45 3.77 5.05
N GLN A 82 9.36 2.91 4.56
CA GLN A 82 10.33 3.28 3.54
C GLN A 82 9.71 3.26 2.13
N GLY A 83 8.81 2.32 1.85
CA GLY A 83 8.20 2.15 0.52
C GLY A 83 7.14 3.21 0.16
N TRP A 84 6.26 3.58 1.11
CA TRP A 84 5.15 4.50 0.86
C TRP A 84 5.57 5.86 0.29
N PRO A 85 6.62 6.54 0.80
CA PRO A 85 7.08 7.80 0.23
C PRO A 85 7.38 7.72 -1.27
N HIS A 86 8.04 6.64 -1.73
CA HIS A 86 8.35 6.45 -3.16
C HIS A 86 7.09 6.24 -4.00
N LEU A 87 6.16 5.41 -3.53
CA LEU A 87 4.88 5.16 -4.22
C LEU A 87 4.04 6.43 -4.32
N LEU A 88 3.97 7.24 -3.26
CA LEU A 88 3.22 8.49 -3.24
C LEU A 88 3.86 9.56 -4.15
N ALA A 89 5.19 9.66 -4.17
CA ALA A 89 5.89 10.55 -5.10
C ALA A 89 5.63 10.14 -6.56
N SER A 90 5.66 8.85 -6.86
CA SER A 90 5.39 8.34 -8.20
C SER A 90 3.92 8.54 -8.64
N LEU A 91 2.97 8.32 -7.74
CA LEU A 91 1.55 8.60 -7.97
C LEU A 91 1.33 10.09 -8.30
N LYS A 92 1.96 10.99 -7.57
CA LYS A 92 1.91 12.43 -7.86
C LYS A 92 2.43 12.73 -9.27
N SER A 93 3.62 12.25 -9.63
CA SER A 93 4.18 12.44 -10.97
C SER A 93 3.26 11.93 -12.07
N LEU A 94 2.67 10.74 -11.86
CA LEU A 94 1.72 10.14 -12.80
C LEU A 94 0.48 11.03 -12.99
N LEU A 95 -0.09 11.56 -11.91
CA LEU A 95 -1.26 12.43 -11.96
C LEU A 95 -0.97 13.79 -12.60
N GLU A 96 0.23 14.32 -12.44
CA GLU A 96 0.60 15.65 -12.96
C GLU A 96 1.10 15.63 -14.41
N THR A 97 1.77 14.55 -14.81
CA THR A 97 2.49 14.49 -16.08
C THR A 97 1.99 13.40 -17.04
N GLY A 98 1.15 12.48 -16.55
CA GLY A 98 0.79 11.26 -17.26
C GLY A 98 1.82 10.15 -17.17
N GLU A 99 2.96 10.38 -16.51
CA GLU A 99 4.08 9.46 -16.42
C GLU A 99 4.54 9.25 -14.97
N SER A 100 4.73 8.00 -14.57
CA SER A 100 5.26 7.64 -13.24
C SER A 100 6.77 7.96 -13.13
N LEU A 101 7.31 7.97 -11.91
CA LEU A 101 8.77 8.01 -11.74
C LEU A 101 9.40 6.75 -12.36
N VAL A 102 10.59 6.90 -12.98
CA VAL A 102 11.29 5.80 -13.66
C VAL A 102 11.62 4.66 -12.70
N GLU A 103 12.05 5.00 -11.49
CA GLU A 103 12.38 4.03 -10.42
C GLU A 103 11.21 3.13 -10.03
N SER A 104 9.96 3.57 -10.19
CA SER A 104 8.78 2.79 -9.83
C SER A 104 8.26 1.90 -10.98
N ARG A 105 8.91 1.94 -12.15
CA ARG A 105 8.48 1.17 -13.35
C ARG A 105 9.09 -0.22 -13.39
N ASN A 106 10.16 -0.44 -12.65
CA ASN A 106 10.92 -1.69 -12.69
C ASN A 106 10.85 -2.38 -11.33
N TRP A 107 10.75 -3.70 -11.35
CA TRP A 107 10.89 -4.51 -10.14
C TRP A 107 12.36 -4.52 -9.71
N PRO A 108 12.67 -4.41 -8.40
CA PRO A 108 14.05 -4.45 -7.94
C PRO A 108 14.72 -5.80 -8.27
N GLU A 109 15.97 -5.76 -8.73
CA GLU A 109 16.74 -6.97 -8.96
C GLU A 109 17.13 -7.64 -7.63
N GLY A 110 17.03 -8.96 -7.56
CA GLY A 110 17.44 -9.74 -6.38
C GLY A 110 16.42 -9.79 -5.24
N VAL A 111 15.19 -9.34 -5.49
CA VAL A 111 14.02 -9.49 -4.60
C VAL A 111 13.17 -10.65 -5.11
#